data_AF-A0A0S6W7C4-F1
#
_entry.id   AF-A0A0S6W7C4-F1
#
_cell.length_a   1.000
_cell.length_b   1.000
_cell.length_c   1.000
_cell.angle_alpha   90.00
_cell.angle_beta   90.00
_cell.angle_gamma   90.00
#
_symmetry.space_group_name_H-M   'P 1'
#
loop_
_entity.id
_entity.type
_entity.pdbx_description
1 polymer ?
#
loop_
_entity_poly.entity_id
_entity_poly.type
_entity_poly.pdbx_seq_one_letter_code
_entity_poly.pdbx_strand_id
1 'polypeptide(L)'
;MLLVDANIVLRYVLNDHPQLSQRAADILEQQTVVVPIEVACEVVYVLQKVYHISRQEIHGKLSDLVIESLITLEKPDLFQQALHAYSTTSLDIVDAYL
;
A
#
# COMPACT_ATOMS: atom_id res chain seq x y z
N MET A 1 15.28 4.33 9.39
CA MET A 1 14.39 4.71 8.27
C MET A 1 14.82 3.91 7.06
N LEU A 2 13.95 3.04 6.55
CA LEU A 2 14.23 2.13 5.45
C LEU A 2 13.32 2.51 4.27
N LEU A 3 13.91 2.64 3.08
CA LEU A 3 13.13 2.74 1.85
C LEU A 3 12.81 1.33 1.39
N VAL A 4 11.53 1.03 1.17
CA VAL A 4 11.10 -0.31 0.75
C VAL A 4 10.50 -0.31 -0.64
N ASP A 5 10.62 -1.46 -1.29
CA ASP A 5 9.99 -1.76 -2.58
C ASP A 5 8.54 -2.23 -2.39
N ALA A 6 7.73 -2.12 -3.45
CA ALA A 6 6.34 -2.55 -3.50
C ALA A 6 6.20 -4.03 -3.09
N ASN A 7 7.18 -4.86 -3.46
CA ASN A 7 7.20 -6.27 -3.12
C ASN A 7 7.14 -6.53 -1.61
N ILE A 8 7.81 -5.72 -0.79
CA ILE A 8 7.80 -5.89 0.66
C ILE A 8 6.39 -5.61 1.19
N VAL A 9 5.78 -4.51 0.77
CA VAL A 9 4.40 -4.14 1.15
C VAL A 9 3.41 -5.20 0.68
N LEU A 10 3.55 -5.69 -0.55
CA LEU A 10 2.71 -6.75 -1.12
C LEU A 10 2.80 -8.05 -0.31
N ARG A 11 4.01 -8.50 0.07
CA ARG A 11 4.18 -9.71 0.88
C ARG A 11 3.50 -9.57 2.24
N TYR A 12 3.56 -8.39 2.85
CA TYR A 12 2.85 -8.11 4.11
C TYR A 12 1.33 -8.18 3.92
N VAL A 13 0.79 -7.46 2.93
CA VAL A 13 -0.66 -7.34 2.69
C VAL A 13 -1.30 -8.65 2.23
N LEU A 14 -0.61 -9.43 1.40
CA LEU A 14 -1.15 -10.66 0.81
C LEU A 14 -0.95 -11.88 1.71
N ASN A 15 0.08 -11.85 2.56
CA ASN A 15 0.52 -13.00 3.35
C ASN A 15 0.61 -14.31 2.53
N ASP A 16 1.10 -14.22 1.28
CA ASP A 16 1.05 -15.30 0.29
C ASP A 16 2.30 -16.20 0.28
N HIS A 17 3.35 -15.82 1.01
CA HIS A 17 4.61 -16.55 1.05
C HIS A 17 5.13 -16.70 2.49
N PRO A 18 5.17 -17.91 3.09
CA PRO A 18 5.45 -18.11 4.52
C PRO A 18 6.69 -17.40 5.05
N GLN A 19 7.82 -17.49 4.34
CA GLN A 19 9.08 -16.86 4.78
C GLN A 19 9.18 -15.37 4.45
N LEU A 20 8.73 -14.95 3.26
CA LEU A 20 8.86 -13.56 2.81
C LEU A 20 7.82 -12.66 3.47
N SER A 21 6.60 -13.15 3.71
CA SER A 21 5.57 -12.44 4.46
C SER A 21 6.02 -12.17 5.89
N GLN A 22 6.61 -13.17 6.56
CA GLN A 22 7.15 -12.97 7.91
C GLN A 22 8.26 -11.92 7.92
N ARG A 23 9.20 -11.98 6.97
CA ARG A 23 10.26 -10.97 6.85
C ARG A 23 9.71 -9.58 6.55
N ALA A 24 8.68 -9.48 5.72
CA ALA A 24 8.02 -8.21 5.44
C ALA A 24 7.35 -7.65 6.69
N ALA A 25 6.70 -8.49 7.50
CA ALA A 25 6.14 -8.09 8.80
C ALA A 25 7.21 -7.60 9.75
N ASP A 26 8.31 -8.34 9.89
CA ASP A 26 9.44 -7.92 10.73
C ASP A 26 10.00 -6.55 10.29
N ILE A 27 10.01 -6.25 8.99
CA ILE A 27 10.45 -4.96 8.46
C ILE A 27 9.44 -3.85 8.76
N LEU A 28 8.16 -4.04 8.44
CA LEU A 28 7.12 -3.01 8.56
C LEU A 28 6.76 -2.70 10.02
N GLU A 29 6.78 -3.71 10.90
CA GLU A 29 6.36 -3.54 12.29
C GLU A 29 7.49 -3.08 13.22
N GLN A 30 8.76 -3.37 12.88
CA GLN A 30 9.90 -3.07 13.76
C GLN A 30 10.74 -1.88 13.30
N GLN A 31 10.53 -1.37 12.08
CA GLN A 31 11.33 -0.31 11.51
C GLN A 31 10.46 0.81 10.97
N THR A 32 10.96 2.05 11.00
CA THR A 32 10.33 3.16 10.27
C THR A 32 10.54 2.97 8.78
N VAL A 33 9.47 2.62 8.07
CA VAL A 33 9.46 2.37 6.63
C VAL A 33 8.92 3.59 5.89
N VAL A 34 9.65 4.02 4.86
CA VAL A 34 9.23 5.09 3.96
C VAL A 34 8.91 4.50 2.59
N VAL A 35 7.74 4.86 2.06
CA VAL A 35 7.25 4.40 0.76
C VAL A 35 7.04 5.63 -0.13
N PRO A 36 7.80 5.76 -1.24
CA PRO A 36 7.53 6.75 -2.28
C PRO A 36 6.12 6.58 -2.86
N ILE A 37 5.51 7.65 -3.35
CA ILE A 37 4.16 7.58 -3.90
C ILE A 37 4.08 6.63 -5.09
N GLU A 38 5.13 6.57 -5.91
CA GLU A 38 5.25 5.68 -7.05
C GLU A 38 5.15 4.21 -6.62
N VAL A 39 5.81 3.87 -5.51
CA VAL A 39 5.78 2.52 -4.93
C VAL A 39 4.39 2.20 -4.36
N ALA A 40 3.75 3.16 -3.70
CA ALA A 40 2.38 2.96 -3.20
C ALA A 40 1.36 2.78 -4.33
N CYS A 41 1.49 3.54 -5.42
CA CYS A 41 0.68 3.37 -6.63
C CYS A 41 0.93 2.01 -7.29
N GLU A 42 2.17 1.53 -7.35
CA GLU A 42 2.51 0.20 -7.85
C GLU A 42 1.84 -0.91 -7.02
N VAL A 43 1.86 -0.80 -5.68
CA VAL A 43 1.15 -1.73 -4.79
C VAL A 43 -0.34 -1.79 -5.14
N VAL A 44 -1.00 -0.64 -5.28
CA VAL A 44 -2.42 -0.58 -5.68
C VAL A 44 -2.65 -1.25 -7.03
N TYR A 45 -1.80 -0.96 -8.02
CA TYR A 45 -1.90 -1.53 -9.35
C TYR A 45 -1.76 -3.06 -9.33
N VAL A 46 -0.76 -3.60 -8.62
CA VAL A 46 -0.53 -5.05 -8.53
C VAL A 46 -1.68 -5.74 -7.80
N LEU A 47 -2.16 -5.20 -6.66
CA LEU A 47 -3.30 -5.76 -5.94
C LEU A 47 -4.56 -5.81 -6.82
N GLN A 48 -4.81 -4.75 -7.60
CA GLN A 48 -5.99 -4.66 -8.46
C GLN A 48 -5.87 -5.54 -9.72
N LYS A 49 -4.76 -5.45 -10.45
CA LYS A 49 -4.64 -6.02 -11.80
C LYS A 49 -4.11 -7.45 -11.80
N VAL A 50 -3.20 -7.79 -10.88
CA VAL A 50 -2.59 -9.12 -10.81
C VAL A 50 -3.36 -10.01 -9.86
N TYR A 51 -3.72 -9.49 -8.67
CA TYR A 51 -4.43 -10.27 -7.65
C TYR A 51 -5.95 -10.10 -7.69
N HIS A 52 -6.48 -9.24 -8.56
CA HIS A 52 -7.92 -9.00 -8.73
C HIS A 52 -8.67 -8.62 -7.44
N ILE A 53 -7.96 -7.99 -6.50
CA ILE A 53 -8.53 -7.52 -5.23
C ILE A 53 -9.45 -6.34 -5.50
N SER A 54 -10.59 -6.31 -4.81
CA SER A 54 -11.57 -5.24 -4.98
C SER A 54 -11.02 -3.87 -4.56
N ARG A 55 -11.47 -2.79 -5.21
CA ARG A 55 -11.02 -1.43 -4.89
C ARG A 55 -11.28 -1.05 -3.43
N GLN A 56 -12.42 -1.49 -2.88
CA GLN A 56 -12.80 -1.25 -1.49
C GLN A 56 -11.86 -1.97 -0.52
N GLU A 57 -11.49 -3.22 -0.82
CA GLU A 57 -10.54 -3.97 0.00
C GLU A 57 -9.13 -3.37 -0.07
N ILE A 58 -8.69 -2.91 -1.24
CA ILE A 58 -7.40 -2.21 -1.40
C ILE A 58 -7.38 -0.93 -0.56
N HIS A 59 -8.44 -0.12 -0.63
CA HIS A 59 -8.58 1.07 0.20
C HIS A 59 -8.47 0.72 1.68
N GLY A 60 -9.27 -0.23 2.18
CA GLY A 60 -9.21 -0.62 3.59
C GLY A 60 -7.81 -1.04 4.03
N LYS A 61 -7.19 -2.00 3.34
CA LYS A 61 -5.87 -2.52 3.71
C LYS A 61 -4.79 -1.44 3.69
N LEU A 62 -4.72 -0.62 2.64
CA LEU A 62 -3.68 0.40 2.54
C LEU A 62 -3.93 1.59 3.46
N SER A 63 -5.19 1.93 3.72
CA SER A 63 -5.54 2.93 4.72
C SER A 63 -5.08 2.49 6.11
N ASP A 64 -5.28 1.22 6.47
CA ASP A 64 -4.85 0.67 7.76
C ASP A 64 -3.32 0.75 7.91
N LEU A 65 -2.55 0.37 6.87
CA LEU A 65 -1.08 0.47 6.90
C LEU A 65 -0.57 1.89 7.20
N VAL A 66 -1.25 2.91 6.66
CA VAL A 66 -0.87 4.31 6.86
C VAL A 66 -1.31 4.79 8.23
N ILE A 67 -2.53 4.44 8.68
CA ILE A 67 -3.06 4.83 10.00
C ILE A 67 -2.23 4.21 11.12
N GLU A 68 -1.86 2.94 10.99
CA GLU A 68 -1.01 2.21 11.94
C GLU A 68 0.47 2.61 11.84
N SER A 69 0.83 3.52 10.92
CA SER A 69 2.21 3.98 10.68
C SER A 69 3.18 2.86 10.30
N LEU A 70 2.68 1.74 9.76
CA LEU A 70 3.49 0.66 9.18
C LEU A 70 4.20 1.11 7.90
N ILE A 71 3.60 2.05 7.18
CA ILE A 71 4.24 2.75 6.07
C ILE A 71 4.10 4.26 6.23
N THR A 72 5.18 4.99 5.95
CA THR A 72 5.19 6.46 5.93
C THR A 72 5.35 6.96 4.51
N LEU A 73 4.43 7.83 4.07
CA LEU A 73 4.54 8.56 2.80
C LEU A 73 4.87 10.02 3.07
N GLU A 74 5.35 10.75 2.06
CA GLU A 74 5.59 12.20 2.17
C GLU A 74 4.30 12.98 2.47
N LYS A 75 3.17 12.56 1.86
CA LYS A 75 1.86 13.20 2.01
C LYS A 75 0.78 12.14 2.30
N PRO A 76 0.72 11.60 3.54
CA PRO A 76 -0.18 10.51 3.88
C PRO A 76 -1.66 10.91 3.74
N ASP A 77 -2.04 12.14 4.12
CA ASP A 77 -3.42 12.63 4.00
C ASP A 77 -3.89 12.70 2.54
N LEU A 78 -3.01 13.12 1.63
CA LEU A 78 -3.30 13.17 0.20
C LEU A 78 -3.46 11.77 -0.38
N PHE A 79 -2.60 10.83 0.03
CA PHE A 79 -2.70 9.44 -0.39
C PHE A 79 -3.99 8.78 0.11
N GLN A 80 -4.43 9.05 1.35
CA GLN A 80 -5.72 8.59 1.88
C GLN A 80 -6.90 9.14 1.07
N GLN A 81 -6.88 10.42 0.72
CA GLN A 81 -7.91 11.02 -0.13
C GLN A 81 -7.93 10.39 -1.53
N ALA A 82 -6.76 10.13 -2.12
CA ALA A 82 -6.63 9.46 -3.40
C ALA A 82 -7.17 8.01 -3.34
N LEU A 83 -6.85 7.25 -2.29
CA LEU A 83 -7.41 5.91 -2.07
C LEU A 83 -8.93 5.95 -1.96
N HIS A 84 -9.48 6.93 -1.24
CA HIS A 84 -10.92 7.11 -1.09
C HIS A 84 -11.59 7.39 -2.44
N ALA A 85 -11.06 8.35 -3.21
CA ALA A 85 -11.55 8.66 -4.55
C ALA A 85 -11.43 7.47 -5.52
N TYR A 86 -10.29 6.76 -5.51
CA TYR A 86 -10.07 5.54 -6.28
C TYR A 86 -11.12 4.46 -5.97
N SER A 87 -11.48 4.30 -4.69
CA SER A 87 -12.42 3.26 -4.23
C SER A 87 -13.89 3.55 -4.57
N THR A 88 -14.25 4.83 -4.71
CA THR A 88 -15.64 5.29 -4.91
C THR A 88 -15.93 5.70 -6.34
N THR A 89 -14.91 5.86 -7.18
CA THR A 89 -15.04 6.25 -8.58
C THR A 89 -14.45 5.18 -9.52
N SER A 90 -14.45 5.45 -10.83
CA SER A 90 -13.78 4.61 -11.83
C SER A 90 -12.31 5.00 -12.10
N LEU A 91 -11.82 6.10 -11.51
CA LEU A 91 -10.46 6.60 -11.70
C LEU A 91 -9.41 5.56 -11.29
N ASP A 92 -8.24 5.58 -11.92
CA ASP A 92 -7.09 4.84 -11.41
C ASP A 92 -6.45 5.62 -10.25
N ILE A 93 -5.51 5.00 -9.53
CA ILE A 93 -4.93 5.62 -8.35
C ILE A 93 -4.04 6.82 -8.70
N VAL A 94 -3.42 6.82 -9.88
CA VAL A 94 -2.57 7.94 -10.31
C VAL A 94 -3.45 9.13 -10.64
N ASP A 95 -4.52 8.96 -11.41
CA ASP A 95 -5.48 10.04 -11.69
C ASP A 95 -6.15 10.55 -10.41
N ALA A 96 -6.43 9.67 -9.44
CA ALA A 96 -7.02 10.07 -8.16
C ALA A 96 -6.07 10.84 -7.23
N TYR A 97 -4.76 10.80 -7.47
CA TYR A 97 -3.74 11.49 -6.68
C TYR A 97 -3.39 12.89 -7.22
N LEU A 98 -3.64 13.14 -8.50
CA LEU A 98 -3.38 14.41 -9.20
C LEU A 98 -4.44 15.48 -8.90
#